data_AF-A0A3A8J5G1-F1
#
_entry.id   AF-A0A3A8J5G1-F1
#
_cell.length_a   1.000
_cell.length_b   1.000
_cell.length_c   1.000
_cell.angle_alpha   90.00
_cell.angle_beta   90.00
_cell.angle_gamma   90.00
#
_symmetry.space_group_name_H-M   'P 1'
#
loop_
_entity.id
_entity.type
_entity.pdbx_description
1 polymer ?
#
loop_
_entity_poly.entity_id
_entity_poly.type
_entity_poly.pdbx_seq_one_letter_code
_entity_poly.pdbx_strand_id
1 'polypeptide(L)'
;MNRQAMFAALAVLCLTACGGAMDEQTDLSAQKAAVLSSTDPLVGKWCHASWPGCFTIDSSGSGIMSNNGDGCWRTGDVKFSGLTPGSTAGTYTGTRNHRGSGTCASPAPYPLPTSTTITMTGPDSFTEVSGSFTASWFRSP
;
A
#
# COMPACT_ATOMS: atom_id res chain seq x y z
N MET A 1 -30.50 -73.37 2.75
CA MET A 1 -30.40 -73.22 1.28
C MET A 1 -30.65 -71.77 0.92
N ASN A 2 -29.69 -71.15 0.22
CA ASN A 2 -29.81 -70.15 -0.86
C ASN A 2 -30.59 -68.85 -0.62
N ARG A 3 -30.21 -67.68 -1.14
CA ARG A 3 -29.07 -67.16 -1.92
C ARG A 3 -29.29 -65.63 -2.00
N GLN A 4 -28.20 -64.85 -1.93
CA GLN A 4 -27.81 -63.68 -2.74
C GLN A 4 -28.94 -62.89 -3.48
N ALA A 5 -28.97 -61.55 -3.61
CA ALA A 5 -27.91 -60.54 -3.66
C ALA A 5 -28.54 -59.13 -3.83
N MET A 6 -27.71 -58.07 -3.69
CA MET A 6 -27.72 -56.81 -4.48
C MET A 6 -28.79 -55.74 -4.15
N PHE A 7 -28.58 -54.41 -4.23
CA PHE A 7 -27.47 -53.55 -4.66
C PHE A 7 -27.71 -52.11 -4.11
N ALA A 8 -26.60 -51.42 -3.81
CA ALA A 8 -26.30 -49.99 -4.05
C ALA A 8 -27.23 -48.85 -3.60
N ALA A 9 -26.69 -47.97 -2.74
CA ALA A 9 -26.83 -46.50 -2.70
C ALA A 9 -26.07 -46.01 -1.44
N LEU A 10 -25.34 -44.91 -1.33
CA LEU A 10 -24.95 -43.81 -2.20
C LEU A 10 -23.84 -43.09 -1.39
N ALA A 11 -22.74 -42.71 -2.03
CA ALA A 11 -21.84 -41.60 -1.69
C ALA A 11 -21.67 -41.22 -0.19
N VAL A 12 -20.66 -41.80 0.47
CA VAL A 12 -20.01 -41.16 1.62
C VAL A 12 -19.02 -40.12 1.08
N LEU A 13 -19.54 -38.90 0.91
CA LEU A 13 -18.75 -37.68 0.90
C LEU A 13 -18.24 -37.39 2.32
N CYS A 14 -17.14 -36.63 2.37
CA CYS A 14 -16.42 -36.12 3.54
C CYS A 14 -15.27 -37.01 4.02
N LEU A 15 -14.04 -36.64 3.63
CA LEU A 15 -12.93 -36.37 4.57
C LEU A 15 -11.63 -36.13 3.78
N THR A 16 -11.51 -34.95 3.18
CA THR A 16 -10.21 -34.28 2.95
C THR A 16 -10.36 -32.79 3.25
N ALA A 17 -10.77 -32.49 4.49
CA ALA A 17 -10.61 -31.18 5.10
C ALA A 17 -9.24 -31.15 5.80
N CYS A 18 -8.21 -30.68 5.11
CA CYS A 18 -7.01 -30.11 5.74
C CYS A 18 -6.13 -29.51 4.63
N GLY A 19 -6.24 -28.20 4.43
CA GLY A 19 -5.42 -27.49 3.43
C GLY A 19 -5.61 -25.98 3.44
N GLY A 20 -6.78 -25.47 3.88
CA GLY A 20 -7.09 -24.05 3.81
C GLY A 20 -6.63 -23.15 4.97
N ALA A 21 -5.99 -23.69 6.02
CA ALA A 21 -5.70 -22.91 7.23
C ALA A 21 -4.35 -22.16 7.23
N MET A 22 -3.41 -22.51 6.33
CA MET A 22 -2.10 -21.85 6.29
C MET A 22 -2.06 -20.61 5.37
N ASP A 23 -2.89 -20.58 4.32
CA ASP A 23 -2.95 -19.43 3.42
C ASP A 23 -3.66 -18.25 4.09
N GLU A 24 -4.76 -18.51 4.82
CA GLU A 24 -5.54 -17.48 5.51
C GLU A 24 -4.75 -16.79 6.63
N GLN A 25 -3.86 -17.52 7.31
CA GLN A 25 -3.00 -16.96 8.35
C GLN A 25 -1.83 -16.16 7.78
N THR A 26 -1.32 -16.53 6.60
CA THR A 26 -0.29 -15.78 5.88
C THR A 26 -0.88 -14.50 5.29
N ASP A 27 -2.10 -14.55 4.76
CA ASP A 27 -2.85 -13.38 4.30
C ASP A 27 -3.23 -12.44 5.44
N LEU A 28 -3.69 -12.93 6.59
CA LEU A 28 -3.94 -12.08 7.76
C LEU A 28 -2.65 -11.45 8.31
N SER A 29 -1.53 -12.16 8.26
CA SER A 29 -0.24 -11.66 8.71
C SER A 29 0.35 -10.64 7.73
N ALA A 30 0.15 -10.82 6.43
CA ALA A 30 0.49 -9.86 5.38
C ALA A 30 -0.42 -8.62 5.42
N GLN A 31 -1.72 -8.79 5.70
CA GLN A 31 -2.66 -7.70 5.95
C GLN A 31 -2.32 -6.94 7.24
N LYS A 32 -1.81 -7.62 8.27
CA LYS A 32 -1.33 -6.99 9.51
C LYS A 32 0.03 -6.31 9.35
N ALA A 33 0.87 -6.75 8.42
CA ALA A 33 2.11 -6.07 8.05
C ALA A 33 1.87 -4.75 7.29
N ALA A 34 0.66 -4.54 6.76
CA ALA A 34 0.28 -3.34 6.02
C ALA A 34 -0.21 -2.17 6.90
N VAL A 35 -0.48 -2.41 8.19
CA VAL A 35 -1.03 -1.37 9.08
C VAL A 35 0.10 -0.76 9.91
N LEU A 36 0.49 0.46 9.55
CA LEU A 36 1.33 1.32 10.36
C LEU A 36 0.62 1.65 11.68
N SER A 37 1.37 1.71 12.79
CA SER A 37 0.79 2.17 14.05
C SER A 37 0.34 3.63 13.93
N SER A 38 -0.70 4.05 14.65
CA SER A 38 -1.10 5.48 14.67
C SER A 38 -0.03 6.41 15.25
N THR A 39 0.94 5.85 15.97
CA THR A 39 2.12 6.53 16.51
C THR A 39 3.34 6.44 15.60
N ASP A 40 3.20 5.82 14.43
CA ASP A 40 4.31 5.70 13.48
C ASP A 40 4.70 7.10 13.00
N PRO A 41 6.00 7.45 13.04
CA PRO A 41 6.44 8.78 12.66
C PRO A 41 6.11 9.13 11.21
N LEU A 42 5.88 8.16 10.32
CA LEU A 42 5.45 8.44 8.95
C LEU A 42 3.98 8.85 8.84
N VAL A 43 3.13 8.42 9.77
CA VAL A 43 1.70 8.77 9.77
C VAL A 43 1.55 10.27 10.04
N GLY A 44 0.69 10.93 9.25
CA GLY A 44 0.43 12.36 9.35
C GLY A 44 0.48 13.08 8.01
N LYS A 45 0.39 14.41 8.09
CA LYS A 45 0.35 15.30 6.92
C LYS A 45 1.74 15.77 6.52
N TRP A 46 2.03 15.69 5.23
CA TRP A 46 3.32 15.98 4.64
C TRP A 46 3.17 16.89 3.43
N CYS A 47 4.00 17.93 3.36
CA CYS A 47 4.04 18.86 2.24
C CYS A 47 5.41 18.80 1.57
N HIS A 48 5.42 18.94 0.25
CA HIS A 48 6.66 18.91 -0.51
C HIS A 48 7.51 20.14 -0.20
N ALA A 49 8.82 19.98 -0.20
CA ALA A 49 9.77 21.05 0.11
C ALA A 49 9.67 22.26 -0.84
N SER A 50 9.44 22.00 -2.13
CA SER A 50 9.51 23.03 -3.19
C SER A 50 8.27 23.08 -4.09
N TRP A 51 7.25 22.26 -3.82
CA TRP A 51 6.06 22.13 -4.65
C TRP A 51 4.83 22.32 -3.76
N PRO A 52 3.76 23.01 -4.22
CA PRO A 52 2.58 23.26 -3.40
C PRO A 52 1.80 22.02 -2.93
N GLY A 53 2.15 20.80 -3.34
CA GLY A 53 1.37 19.62 -3.00
C GLY A 53 1.66 19.03 -1.62
N CYS A 54 0.59 18.69 -0.93
CA CYS A 54 0.60 17.99 0.35
C CYS A 54 -0.28 16.73 0.29
N PHE A 55 0.04 15.74 1.09
CA PHE A 55 -0.78 14.54 1.31
C PHE A 55 -0.77 14.14 2.78
N THR A 56 -1.69 13.26 3.16
CA THR A 56 -1.74 12.65 4.48
C THR A 56 -1.48 11.16 4.33
N ILE A 57 -0.50 10.63 5.07
CA ILE A 57 -0.28 9.19 5.22
C ILE A 57 -1.09 8.72 6.42
N ASP A 58 -1.95 7.74 6.21
CA ASP A 58 -2.73 7.10 7.27
C ASP A 58 -2.07 5.81 7.77
N SER A 59 -2.68 5.20 8.79
CA SER A 59 -2.23 3.94 9.37
C SER A 59 -2.32 2.75 8.40
N SER A 60 -2.99 2.88 7.25
CA SER A 60 -2.99 1.81 6.21
C SER A 60 -1.77 1.88 5.29
N GLY A 61 -0.89 2.88 5.49
CA GLY A 61 0.23 3.14 4.58
C GLY A 61 -0.22 3.79 3.27
N SER A 62 -1.44 4.38 3.23
CA SER A 62 -1.94 5.11 2.07
C SER A 62 -1.65 6.59 2.23
N GLY A 63 -1.04 7.20 1.20
CA GLY A 63 -0.77 8.63 1.14
C GLY A 63 -1.77 9.33 0.23
N ILE A 64 -2.71 10.09 0.79
CA ILE A 64 -3.80 10.73 0.04
C ILE A 64 -3.57 12.23 -0.08
N MET A 65 -3.60 12.74 -1.31
CA MET A 65 -3.45 14.17 -1.60
C MET A 65 -4.46 15.00 -0.80
N SER A 66 -3.95 15.97 -0.04
CA SER A 66 -4.75 16.86 0.80
C SER A 66 -5.06 18.20 0.10
N ASN A 67 -4.41 18.48 -1.03
CA ASN A 67 -4.67 19.63 -1.88
C ASN A 67 -4.37 19.32 -3.37
N ASN A 68 -4.63 20.29 -4.25
CA ASN A 68 -4.56 20.10 -5.70
C ASN A 68 -3.16 20.26 -6.34
N GLY A 69 -2.07 20.14 -5.57
CA GLY A 69 -0.71 19.98 -6.13
C GLY A 69 -0.30 20.93 -7.27
N ASP A 70 0.27 20.39 -8.35
CA ASP A 70 0.73 21.02 -9.61
C ASP A 70 -0.35 20.94 -10.71
N GLY A 71 -1.60 20.65 -10.36
CA GLY A 71 -2.66 20.43 -11.35
C GLY A 71 -2.71 19.02 -11.94
N CYS A 72 -1.64 18.22 -11.82
CA CYS A 72 -1.69 16.76 -12.09
C CYS A 72 -2.45 16.00 -11.00
N TRP A 73 -2.55 16.59 -9.82
CA TRP A 73 -3.12 15.99 -8.62
C TRP A 73 -4.37 16.74 -8.20
N ARG A 74 -5.39 16.00 -7.80
CA ARG A 74 -6.58 16.50 -7.11
C ARG A 74 -6.57 16.02 -5.67
N THR A 75 -7.22 16.79 -4.82
CA THR A 75 -7.51 16.37 -3.44
C THR A 75 -8.24 15.01 -3.47
N GLY A 76 -7.80 14.07 -2.65
CA GLY A 76 -8.32 12.70 -2.61
C GLY A 76 -7.59 11.69 -3.51
N ASP A 77 -6.71 12.14 -4.41
CA ASP A 77 -5.91 11.21 -5.21
C ASP A 77 -4.91 10.44 -4.34
N VAL A 78 -4.72 9.15 -4.66
CA VAL A 78 -3.77 8.28 -3.98
C VAL A 78 -2.36 8.54 -4.53
N LYS A 79 -1.48 9.13 -3.72
CA LYS A 79 -0.07 9.31 -4.03
C LYS A 79 0.78 8.09 -3.67
N PHE A 80 0.53 7.52 -2.49
CA PHE A 80 1.19 6.30 -2.03
C PHE A 80 0.17 5.24 -1.68
N SER A 81 0.52 3.97 -1.92
CA SER A 81 -0.28 2.83 -1.50
C SER A 81 0.60 1.73 -0.95
N GLY A 82 0.15 1.12 0.15
CA GLY A 82 0.80 -0.05 0.76
C GLY A 82 2.19 0.25 1.31
N LEU A 83 2.40 1.43 1.89
CA LEU A 83 3.63 1.73 2.61
C LEU A 83 3.73 0.85 3.86
N THR A 84 4.80 0.06 3.94
CA THR A 84 5.11 -0.79 5.09
C THR A 84 6.51 -0.46 5.62
N PRO A 85 6.78 -0.66 6.93
CA PRO A 85 8.12 -0.46 7.47
C PRO A 85 9.13 -1.41 6.82
N GLY A 86 10.28 -0.86 6.44
CA GLY A 86 11.41 -1.63 5.93
C GLY A 86 12.17 -2.34 7.05
N SER A 87 13.21 -3.09 6.65
CA SER A 87 14.11 -3.77 7.60
C SER A 87 14.99 -2.82 8.41
N THR A 88 15.08 -1.55 8.01
CA THR A 88 15.83 -0.50 8.69
C THR A 88 14.84 0.46 9.34
N ALA A 89 15.07 0.81 10.61
CA ALA A 89 14.20 1.77 11.30
C ALA A 89 14.14 3.11 10.54
N GLY A 90 12.93 3.64 10.36
CA GLY A 90 12.71 4.88 9.62
C GLY A 90 12.75 4.73 8.10
N THR A 91 12.84 3.51 7.56
CA THR A 91 12.61 3.27 6.13
C THR A 91 11.27 2.60 5.90
N TYR A 92 10.67 2.90 4.75
CA TYR A 92 9.37 2.35 4.36
C TYR A 92 9.36 2.08 2.88
N THR A 93 8.64 1.04 2.46
CA THR A 93 8.53 0.65 1.05
C THR A 93 7.08 0.51 0.66
N GLY A 94 6.75 0.90 -0.58
CA GLY A 94 5.40 0.76 -1.11
C GLY A 94 5.35 1.11 -2.58
N THR A 95 4.18 1.54 -3.06
CA THR A 95 4.02 2.04 -4.44
C THR A 95 3.79 3.54 -4.44
N ARG A 96 4.50 4.24 -5.31
CA ARG A 96 4.27 5.64 -5.66
C ARG A 96 3.48 5.73 -6.94
N ASN A 97 2.36 6.43 -6.90
CA ASN A 97 1.66 6.90 -8.10
C ASN A 97 2.31 8.19 -8.59
N HIS A 98 2.65 8.26 -9.88
CA HIS A 98 3.30 9.45 -10.45
C HIS A 98 2.32 10.50 -10.97
N ARG A 99 1.03 10.18 -11.02
CA ARG A 99 -0.04 11.09 -11.42
C ARG A 99 -1.32 10.81 -10.64
N GLY A 100 -2.12 11.85 -10.49
CA GLY A 100 -3.48 11.77 -10.00
C GLY A 100 -4.50 11.79 -11.14
N SER A 101 -5.72 12.18 -10.80
CA SER A 101 -6.84 12.37 -11.73
C SER A 101 -6.90 13.77 -12.33
N GLY A 102 -5.90 14.61 -12.07
CA GLY A 102 -5.76 15.96 -12.61
C GLY A 102 -5.33 16.01 -14.09
N THR A 103 -5.01 17.20 -14.56
CA THR A 103 -4.56 17.45 -15.93
C THR A 103 -3.11 17.89 -15.92
N CYS A 104 -2.23 17.06 -16.50
CA CYS A 104 -0.81 17.35 -16.59
C CYS A 104 -0.45 18.08 -17.89
N ALA A 105 0.72 18.73 -17.89
CA ALA A 105 1.29 19.32 -19.11
C ALA A 105 1.40 18.26 -20.24
N SER A 106 1.33 18.71 -21.49
CA SER A 106 1.48 17.84 -22.67
C SER A 106 2.76 18.22 -23.40
N PRO A 107 3.52 17.28 -24.00
CA PRO A 107 3.19 15.86 -24.22
C PRO A 107 3.77 14.87 -23.19
N ALA A 108 3.19 13.67 -23.14
CA ALA A 108 3.68 12.52 -22.38
C ALA A 108 5.04 12.02 -22.96
N PRO A 109 5.92 11.39 -22.16
CA PRO A 109 5.56 10.30 -21.25
C PRO A 109 5.73 10.61 -19.76
N TYR A 110 4.72 10.30 -18.98
CA TYR A 110 4.79 10.28 -17.51
C TYR A 110 5.07 8.84 -17.04
N PRO A 111 5.94 8.64 -16.03
CA PRO A 111 6.20 7.32 -15.50
C PRO A 111 4.92 6.66 -14.95
N LEU A 112 4.82 5.34 -15.12
CA LEU A 112 3.80 4.53 -14.46
C LEU A 112 4.03 4.51 -12.94
N PRO A 113 3.06 4.07 -12.12
CA PRO A 113 3.32 3.77 -10.73
C PRO A 113 4.54 2.85 -10.57
N THR A 114 5.42 3.15 -9.64
CA THR A 114 6.62 2.34 -9.40
C THR A 114 6.85 2.13 -7.91
N SER A 115 7.71 1.15 -7.59
CA SER A 115 8.16 0.95 -6.22
C SER A 115 8.82 2.23 -5.68
N THR A 116 8.58 2.50 -4.41
CA THR A 116 9.17 3.63 -3.72
C THR A 116 9.74 3.23 -2.37
N THR A 117 10.81 3.92 -2.01
CA THR A 117 11.39 3.89 -0.67
C THR A 117 11.26 5.28 -0.06
N ILE A 118 10.64 5.36 1.11
CA ILE A 118 10.67 6.53 1.98
C ILE A 118 11.74 6.30 3.04
N THR A 119 12.49 7.34 3.38
CA THR A 119 13.48 7.34 4.46
C THR A 119 13.29 8.59 5.29
N MET A 120 12.97 8.41 6.57
CA MET A 120 12.93 9.50 7.55
C MET A 120 14.32 10.13 7.63
N THR A 121 14.38 11.43 7.38
CA THR A 121 15.62 12.22 7.49
C THR A 121 15.65 13.06 8.77
N GLY A 122 14.54 13.09 9.49
CA GLY A 122 14.35 13.75 10.78
C GLY A 122 12.98 13.38 11.37
N PRO A 123 12.62 13.92 12.55
CA PRO A 123 11.30 13.67 13.15
C PRO A 123 10.14 14.21 12.31
N ASP A 124 10.40 15.29 11.57
CA ASP A 124 9.43 16.03 10.78
C ASP A 124 9.86 16.18 9.32
N SER A 125 10.73 15.29 8.83
CA SER A 125 11.17 15.29 7.43
C SER A 125 11.47 13.89 6.93
N PHE A 126 11.21 13.66 5.64
CA PHE A 126 11.63 12.44 4.97
C PHE A 126 11.99 12.69 3.50
N THR A 127 12.77 11.78 2.94
CA THR A 127 13.04 11.71 1.51
C THR A 127 12.34 10.51 0.89
N GLU A 128 11.92 10.66 -0.35
CA GLU A 128 11.29 9.64 -1.16
C GLU A 128 12.17 9.37 -2.38
N VAL A 129 12.37 8.11 -2.72
CA VAL A 129 13.05 7.67 -3.95
C VAL A 129 12.13 6.70 -4.69
N SER A 130 11.97 6.90 -6.00
CA SER A 130 11.11 6.07 -6.85
C SER A 130 11.61 6.11 -8.30
N GLY A 131 12.33 5.06 -8.70
CA GLY A 131 13.12 5.09 -9.94
C GLY A 131 14.18 6.19 -9.90
N SER A 132 14.18 7.08 -10.90
CA SER A 132 15.05 8.27 -10.94
C SER A 132 14.46 9.49 -10.23
N PHE A 133 13.23 9.41 -9.72
CA PHE A 133 12.58 10.50 -9.01
C PHE A 133 13.01 10.52 -7.54
N THR A 134 13.35 11.71 -7.05
CA THR A 134 13.61 11.97 -5.63
C THR A 134 12.83 13.19 -5.18
N ALA A 135 12.22 13.11 -4.00
CA ALA A 135 11.52 14.23 -3.37
C ALA A 135 11.85 14.34 -1.88
N SER A 136 11.64 15.54 -1.33
CA SER A 136 11.76 15.82 0.09
C SER A 136 10.45 16.38 0.61
N TRP A 137 10.07 15.91 1.79
CA TRP A 137 8.79 16.19 2.42
C TRP A 137 9.02 16.64 3.86
N PHE A 138 8.21 17.62 4.29
CA PHE A 138 8.22 18.13 5.65
C PHE A 138 6.84 17.96 6.28
N ARG A 139 6.81 17.70 7.58
CA ARG A 139 5.56 17.60 8.31
C ARG A 139 4.84 18.94 8.26
N SER A 140 3.56 18.90 7.90
CA SER A 140 2.65 20.02 8.09
C SER A 140 1.90 19.82 9.39
N PRO A 141 1.68 20.89 10.18
CA PRO A 141 0.62 20.92 11.17
C PRO A 141 -0.75 20.59 10.55
#